data_AF-A0A4R0RCQ3-F1
#
_entry.id   AF-A0A4R0RCQ3-F1
#
_cell.length_a   1.000
_cell.length_b   1.000
_cell.length_c   1.000
_cell.angle_alpha   90.00
_cell.angle_beta   90.00
_cell.angle_gamma   90.00
#
_symmetry.space_group_name_H-M   'P 1'
#
loop_
_entity.id
_entity.type
_entity.pdbx_description
1 polymer ?
#
loop_
_entity_poly.entity_id
_entity_poly.type
_entity_poly.pdbx_seq_one_letter_code
_entity_poly.pdbx_strand_id
1 'polypeptide(L)'
;MSSTVKVFINDEDKPTNIPNFETIITQGHELRSRQCTSINISGVRMTLDKKSDNEVSDIWVKFGGDITMAEAETQRFVAQYLEANSISPVRAPRVYLAFTWGHSGYIVSEYIDGQMCGDTDIPLVATAVQSLIAIPSLGSTPGPVGGGLIEHLFFVERASPIRYESVKELQDHMNGVGALQMSLAAL
;
A
#
# COMPACT_ATOMS: atom_id res chain seq x y z
N MET A 1 -16.23 8.09 -22.57
CA MET A 1 -15.39 9.14 -21.98
C MET A 1 -13.95 8.68 -22.10
N SER A 2 -13.04 9.52 -22.60
CA SER A 2 -11.61 9.17 -22.64
C SER A 2 -11.09 9.15 -21.20
N SER A 3 -10.53 8.02 -20.76
CA SER A 3 -9.93 7.92 -19.43
C SER A 3 -8.59 8.67 -19.44
N THR A 4 -8.49 9.74 -18.67
CA THR A 4 -7.26 10.54 -18.51
C THR A 4 -6.43 10.01 -17.34
N VAL A 5 -5.11 9.97 -17.50
CA VAL A 5 -4.19 9.65 -16.41
C VAL A 5 -4.04 10.84 -15.46
N LYS A 6 -4.14 10.58 -14.15
CA LYS A 6 -3.79 11.55 -13.10
C LYS A 6 -2.65 10.97 -12.25
N VAL A 7 -1.53 11.68 -12.21
CA VAL A 7 -0.31 11.24 -11.51
C VAL A 7 -0.28 11.84 -10.11
N PHE A 8 0.14 11.03 -9.13
CA PHE A 8 0.26 11.41 -7.72
C PHE A 8 1.68 11.22 -7.21
N ILE A 9 2.32 10.10 -7.55
CA ILE A 9 3.74 9.86 -7.30
C ILE A 9 4.44 9.66 -8.65
N ASN A 10 5.53 10.39 -8.82
CA ASN A 10 6.51 10.19 -9.88
C ASN A 10 7.89 10.43 -9.26
N ASP A 11 8.47 9.37 -8.73
CA ASP A 11 9.71 9.45 -7.97
C ASP A 11 10.88 9.88 -8.89
N GLU A 12 11.69 10.84 -8.43
CA GLU A 12 12.72 11.48 -9.25
C GLU A 12 13.89 10.53 -9.59
N ASP A 13 14.21 9.60 -8.69
CA ASP A 13 15.28 8.61 -8.93
C ASP A 13 14.73 7.25 -9.37
N LYS A 14 13.50 7.21 -9.90
CA LYS A 14 12.95 5.96 -10.45
C LYS A 14 13.81 5.46 -11.61
N PRO A 15 13.98 4.13 -11.77
CA PRO A 15 14.70 3.55 -12.90
C PRO A 15 14.18 4.05 -14.26
N THR A 16 15.10 4.39 -15.16
CA THR A 16 14.78 5.01 -16.45
C THR A 16 14.06 4.07 -17.43
N ASN A 17 14.19 2.75 -17.22
CA ASN A 17 13.53 1.74 -18.03
C ASN A 17 12.10 1.42 -17.56
N ILE A 18 11.58 2.08 -16.53
CA ILE A 18 10.17 1.96 -16.16
C ILE A 18 9.31 2.49 -17.31
N PRO A 19 8.36 1.69 -17.85
CA PRO A 19 7.57 2.10 -18.99
C PRO A 19 6.65 3.30 -18.72
N ASN A 20 6.11 3.88 -19.78
CA ASN A 20 5.07 4.91 -19.67
C ASN A 20 3.73 4.32 -19.17
N PHE A 21 2.79 5.20 -18.81
CA PHE A 21 1.51 4.80 -18.22
C PHE A 21 0.68 3.89 -19.13
N GLU A 22 0.66 4.15 -20.44
CA GLU A 22 -0.11 3.34 -21.41
C GLU A 22 0.43 1.91 -21.48
N THR A 23 1.76 1.75 -21.50
CA THR A 23 2.42 0.45 -21.47
C THR A 23 2.15 -0.27 -20.14
N ILE A 24 2.24 0.43 -19.00
CA ILE A 24 1.95 -0.14 -17.68
C ILE A 24 0.51 -0.65 -17.62
N ILE A 25 -0.46 0.14 -18.08
CA ILE A 25 -1.88 -0.24 -18.11
C ILE A 25 -2.06 -1.48 -18.99
N THR A 26 -1.60 -1.42 -20.24
CA THR A 26 -1.82 -2.47 -21.24
C THR A 26 -1.20 -3.80 -20.80
N GLN A 27 0.10 -3.79 -20.50
CA GLN A 27 0.80 -5.00 -20.06
C GLN A 27 0.29 -5.50 -18.71
N GLY A 28 -0.07 -4.59 -17.80
CA GLY A 28 -0.66 -4.94 -16.51
C GLY A 28 -1.89 -5.83 -16.66
N HIS A 29 -2.84 -5.41 -17.51
CA HIS A 29 -4.07 -6.18 -17.79
C HIS A 29 -3.78 -7.51 -18.51
N GLU A 30 -2.84 -7.53 -19.46
CA GLU A 30 -2.44 -8.77 -20.15
C GLU A 30 -1.86 -9.81 -19.18
N LEU A 31 -0.94 -9.38 -18.31
CA LEU A 31 -0.27 -10.23 -17.33
C LEU A 31 -1.22 -10.73 -16.23
N ARG A 32 -2.25 -9.95 -15.90
CA ARG A 32 -3.21 -10.29 -14.82
C ARG A 32 -3.79 -11.68 -14.98
N SER A 33 -4.24 -12.00 -16.18
CA SER A 33 -4.86 -13.30 -16.50
C SER A 33 -3.95 -14.49 -16.24
N ARG A 34 -2.63 -14.29 -16.21
CA ARG A 34 -1.61 -15.33 -16.08
C ARG A 34 -0.99 -15.40 -14.68
N GLN A 35 -1.01 -14.29 -13.95
CA GLN A 35 -0.29 -14.16 -12.67
C GLN A 35 -1.21 -14.02 -11.45
N CYS A 36 -2.50 -13.76 -11.66
CA CYS A 36 -3.43 -13.70 -10.54
C CYS A 36 -3.54 -15.06 -9.86
N THR A 37 -3.39 -15.04 -8.54
CA THR A 37 -3.62 -16.20 -7.67
C THR A 37 -4.74 -15.87 -6.69
N SER A 38 -5.18 -16.85 -5.89
CA SER A 38 -6.15 -16.62 -4.82
C SER A 38 -5.68 -15.59 -3.77
N ILE A 39 -4.36 -15.40 -3.65
CA ILE A 39 -3.72 -14.49 -2.68
C ILE A 39 -3.15 -13.21 -3.31
N ASN A 40 -2.99 -13.19 -4.63
CA ASN A 40 -2.53 -12.03 -5.39
C ASN A 40 -3.52 -11.71 -6.53
N ILE A 41 -4.58 -10.98 -6.20
CA ILE A 41 -5.68 -10.67 -7.13
C ILE A 41 -5.49 -9.36 -7.90
N SER A 42 -4.57 -8.50 -7.44
CA SER A 42 -4.45 -7.11 -7.88
C SER A 42 -3.03 -6.70 -8.23
N GLY A 43 -2.08 -7.64 -8.34
CA GLY A 43 -0.68 -7.32 -8.62
C GLY A 43 -0.07 -8.21 -9.69
N VAL A 44 0.84 -7.66 -10.48
CA VAL A 44 1.61 -8.41 -11.47
C VAL A 44 3.08 -8.03 -11.40
N ARG A 45 3.95 -9.01 -11.61
CA ARG A 45 5.36 -8.83 -11.93
C ARG A 45 5.49 -8.52 -13.41
N MET A 46 6.11 -7.40 -13.74
CA MET A 46 6.44 -7.01 -15.10
C MET A 46 7.96 -7.01 -15.26
N THR A 47 8.46 -7.89 -16.12
CA THR A 47 9.88 -7.98 -16.46
C THR A 47 10.23 -6.91 -17.51
N LEU A 48 11.36 -6.25 -17.30
CA LEU A 48 11.87 -5.14 -18.09
C LEU A 48 13.24 -5.49 -18.65
N ASP A 49 13.57 -4.91 -19.80
CA ASP A 49 14.91 -5.00 -20.37
C ASP A 49 15.88 -4.14 -19.54
N LYS A 50 16.71 -4.79 -18.72
CA LYS A 50 17.79 -4.13 -17.99
C LYS A 50 19.06 -4.09 -18.85
N LYS A 51 19.57 -2.89 -19.13
CA LYS A 51 20.78 -2.61 -19.93
C LYS A 51 21.90 -1.96 -19.13
N SER A 52 21.62 -1.45 -17.93
CA SER A 52 22.63 -0.85 -17.04
C SER A 52 22.29 -1.05 -15.56
N ASP A 53 23.21 -0.72 -14.66
CA ASP A 53 23.02 -0.89 -13.22
C ASP A 53 21.96 0.05 -12.62
N ASN A 54 21.68 1.18 -13.28
CA ASN A 54 20.65 2.13 -12.86
C ASN A 54 19.23 1.73 -13.32
N GLU A 55 19.11 0.59 -13.99
CA GLU A 55 17.85 0.01 -14.47
C GLU A 55 17.48 -1.23 -13.65
N VAL A 56 16.20 -1.57 -13.64
CA VAL A 56 15.68 -2.75 -12.91
C VAL A 56 15.22 -3.82 -13.89
N SER A 57 15.38 -5.10 -13.52
CA SER A 57 14.90 -6.22 -14.33
C SER A 57 13.41 -6.46 -14.17
N ASP A 58 12.83 -6.05 -13.04
CA ASP A 58 11.44 -6.33 -12.71
C ASP A 58 10.86 -5.20 -11.88
N ILE A 59 9.57 -4.95 -12.10
CA ILE A 59 8.74 -4.10 -11.25
C ILE A 59 7.49 -4.86 -10.81
N TRP A 60 6.93 -4.44 -9.69
CA TRP A 60 5.61 -4.86 -9.27
C TRP A 60 4.59 -3.79 -9.60
N VAL A 61 3.49 -4.18 -10.25
CA VAL A 61 2.38 -3.27 -10.57
C VAL A 61 1.14 -3.76 -9.86
N LYS A 62 0.73 -3.05 -8.80
CA LYS A 62 -0.57 -3.23 -8.15
C LYS A 62 -1.61 -2.34 -8.83
N PHE A 63 -2.76 -2.88 -9.21
CA PHE A 63 -3.82 -2.09 -9.85
C PHE A 63 -5.23 -2.66 -9.66
N GLY A 64 -6.23 -1.78 -9.68
CA GLY A 64 -7.63 -2.15 -9.47
C GLY A 64 -8.49 -0.99 -8.96
N GLY A 65 -9.80 -1.24 -8.82
CA GLY A 65 -10.76 -0.24 -8.33
C GLY A 65 -10.56 0.12 -6.84
N ASP A 66 -10.04 -0.81 -6.05
CA ASP A 66 -9.80 -0.62 -4.62
C ASP A 66 -8.38 -0.10 -4.30
N ILE A 67 -7.57 0.19 -5.33
CA ILE A 67 -6.20 0.69 -5.13
C ILE A 67 -6.24 2.21 -4.97
N THR A 68 -5.85 2.69 -3.80
CA THR A 68 -5.92 4.11 -3.45
C THR A 68 -4.56 4.79 -3.52
N MET A 69 -4.55 6.11 -3.74
CA MET A 69 -3.31 6.88 -3.70
C MET A 69 -2.81 7.08 -2.27
N ALA A 70 -3.69 7.00 -1.28
CA ALA A 70 -3.32 7.00 0.13
C ALA A 70 -2.57 5.71 0.52
N GLU A 71 -2.93 4.57 -0.07
CA GLU A 71 -2.13 3.34 0.02
C GLU A 71 -0.72 3.57 -0.55
N ALA A 72 -0.61 4.16 -1.73
CA ALA A 72 0.66 4.43 -2.39
C ALA A 72 1.58 5.35 -1.56
N GLU A 73 1.03 6.43 -0.99
CA GLU A 73 1.76 7.35 -0.12
C GLU A 73 2.18 6.69 1.20
N THR A 74 1.32 5.82 1.76
CA THR A 74 1.66 5.07 2.98
C THR A 74 2.81 4.10 2.71
N GLN A 75 2.78 3.36 1.61
CA GLN A 75 3.87 2.47 1.23
C GLN A 75 5.17 3.24 0.96
N ARG A 76 5.08 4.38 0.25
CA ARG A 76 6.23 5.25 -0.02
C ARG A 76 6.86 5.76 1.28
N PHE A 77 6.05 6.29 2.20
CA PHE A 77 6.52 6.78 3.49
C PHE A 77 7.22 5.68 4.29
N VAL A 78 6.62 4.50 4.40
CA VAL A 78 7.22 3.38 5.14
C VAL A 78 8.56 2.97 4.52
N ALA A 79 8.64 2.85 3.19
CA ALA A 79 9.88 2.50 2.50
C ALA A 79 10.99 3.53 2.76
N GLN A 80 10.67 4.82 2.60
CA GLN A 80 11.61 5.92 2.86
C GLN A 80 12.07 5.96 4.32
N TYR A 81 11.15 5.74 5.26
CA TYR A 81 11.47 5.73 6.68
C TYR A 81 12.43 4.58 7.04
N LEU A 82 12.14 3.36 6.56
CA LEU A 82 12.98 2.18 6.81
C LEU A 82 14.38 2.37 6.21
N GLU A 83 14.47 2.90 4.98
CA GLU A 83 15.74 3.18 4.30
C GLU A 83 16.55 4.24 5.04
N ALA A 84 15.95 5.39 5.35
CA ALA A 84 16.63 6.51 6.00
C ALA A 84 17.14 6.17 7.41
N ASN A 85 16.46 5.27 8.12
CA ASN A 85 16.83 4.86 9.48
C ASN A 85 17.60 3.54 9.53
N SER A 86 17.87 2.90 8.39
CA SER A 86 18.58 1.62 8.30
C SER A 86 18.02 0.55 9.26
N ILE A 87 16.69 0.45 9.34
CA ILE A 87 16.01 -0.43 10.31
C ILE A 87 16.11 -1.88 9.83
N SER A 88 17.21 -2.55 10.21
CA SER A 88 17.37 -3.99 10.05
C SER A 88 16.47 -4.73 11.06
N PRO A 89 15.71 -5.78 10.66
CA PRO A 89 15.81 -6.53 9.40
C PRO A 89 14.73 -6.20 8.34
N VAL A 90 13.98 -5.10 8.47
CA VAL A 90 12.79 -4.88 7.63
C VAL A 90 13.11 -4.03 6.41
N ARG A 91 12.65 -4.51 5.25
CA ARG A 91 12.71 -3.80 3.99
C ARG A 91 11.32 -3.73 3.37
N ALA A 92 10.90 -2.55 2.94
CA ALA A 92 9.68 -2.37 2.15
C ALA A 92 10.04 -2.00 0.70
N PRO A 93 9.21 -2.36 -0.30
CA PRO A 93 9.44 -1.97 -1.68
C PRO A 93 9.40 -0.45 -1.87
N ARG A 94 10.37 0.11 -2.60
CA ARG A 94 10.30 1.53 -3.02
C ARG A 94 9.14 1.72 -4.00
N VAL A 95 8.33 2.77 -3.80
CA VAL A 95 7.28 3.15 -4.75
C VAL A 95 7.87 4.11 -5.80
N TYR A 96 7.81 3.72 -7.07
CA TYR A 96 8.33 4.51 -8.19
C TYR A 96 7.28 5.43 -8.81
N LEU A 97 6.06 4.91 -8.99
CA LEU A 97 4.95 5.64 -9.60
C LEU A 97 3.64 5.31 -8.90
N ALA A 98 2.76 6.30 -8.81
CA ALA A 98 1.36 6.09 -8.45
C ALA A 98 0.46 7.02 -9.27
N PHE A 99 -0.57 6.45 -9.89
CA PHE A 99 -1.48 7.19 -10.75
C PHE A 99 -2.85 6.52 -10.82
N THR A 100 -3.84 7.25 -11.32
CA THR A 100 -5.17 6.72 -11.62
C THR A 100 -5.45 6.79 -13.11
N TRP A 101 -6.19 5.79 -13.62
CA TRP A 101 -6.74 5.79 -14.97
C TRP A 101 -8.18 5.29 -14.93
N GLY A 102 -9.14 6.16 -15.29
CA GLY A 102 -10.56 5.90 -15.06
C GLY A 102 -10.86 5.77 -13.57
N HIS A 103 -11.48 4.64 -13.17
CA HIS A 103 -11.77 4.31 -11.77
C HIS A 103 -10.72 3.41 -11.12
N SER A 104 -9.59 3.14 -11.79
CA SER A 104 -8.56 2.25 -11.28
C SER A 104 -7.34 3.03 -10.80
N GLY A 105 -6.83 2.66 -9.62
CA GLY A 105 -5.51 3.07 -9.16
C GLY A 105 -4.43 2.12 -9.64
N TYR A 106 -3.21 2.64 -9.76
CA TYR A 106 -1.99 1.92 -10.12
C TYR A 106 -0.87 2.35 -9.18
N ILE A 107 -0.16 1.37 -8.62
CA ILE A 107 1.06 1.55 -7.81
C ILE A 107 2.14 0.71 -8.49
N VAL A 108 3.19 1.38 -8.94
CA VAL A 108 4.40 0.73 -9.48
C VAL A 108 5.48 0.83 -8.43
N SER A 109 5.95 -0.33 -7.99
CA SER A 109 6.98 -0.42 -6.95
C SER A 109 8.11 -1.36 -7.38
N GLU A 110 9.16 -1.35 -6.59
CA GLU A 110 10.20 -2.36 -6.64
C GLU A 110 9.58 -3.76 -6.56
N TYR A 111 10.09 -4.68 -7.39
CA TYR A 111 9.84 -6.10 -7.22
C TYR A 111 10.85 -6.70 -6.24
N ILE A 112 10.38 -7.18 -5.10
CA ILE A 112 11.22 -7.91 -4.14
C ILE A 112 11.07 -9.40 -4.43
N ASP A 113 12.14 -10.03 -4.89
CA ASP A 113 12.20 -11.48 -5.07
C ASP A 113 12.43 -12.17 -3.72
N GLY A 114 11.34 -12.41 -3.00
CA GLY A 114 11.34 -13.00 -1.67
C GLY A 114 10.50 -14.28 -1.62
N GLN A 115 10.80 -15.12 -0.63
CA GLN A 115 9.96 -16.28 -0.31
C GLN A 115 8.79 -15.86 0.58
N MET A 116 7.63 -16.47 0.35
CA MET A 116 6.49 -16.33 1.25
C MET A 116 6.83 -16.95 2.61
N CYS A 117 6.53 -16.23 3.69
CA CYS A 117 6.77 -16.72 5.04
C CYS A 117 5.91 -17.96 5.34
N GLY A 118 6.49 -18.93 6.06
CA GLY A 118 5.79 -20.08 6.63
C GLY A 118 5.77 -20.03 8.17
N ASP A 119 5.28 -21.10 8.79
CA ASP A 119 5.16 -21.19 10.25
C ASP A 119 6.51 -21.08 10.98
N THR A 120 7.61 -21.47 10.32
CA THR A 120 8.97 -21.34 10.86
C THR A 120 9.45 -19.90 10.94
N ASP A 121 8.83 -18.98 10.19
CA ASP A 121 9.24 -17.58 10.10
C ASP A 121 8.48 -16.68 11.09
N ILE A 122 7.57 -17.23 11.91
CA ILE A 122 6.81 -16.47 12.92
C ILE A 122 7.70 -15.55 13.78
N PRO A 123 8.88 -15.97 14.27
CA PRO A 123 9.76 -15.07 15.02
C PRO A 123 10.25 -13.87 14.19
N LEU A 124 10.56 -14.08 12.91
CA LEU A 124 10.99 -13.02 11.99
C LEU A 124 9.84 -12.07 11.68
N VAL A 125 8.64 -12.60 11.44
CA VAL A 125 7.41 -11.80 11.24
C VAL A 125 7.12 -10.96 12.48
N ALA A 126 7.23 -11.52 13.67
CA ALA A 126 7.03 -10.78 14.92
C ALA A 126 8.03 -9.62 15.05
N THR A 127 9.32 -9.84 14.77
CA THR A 127 10.32 -8.76 14.73
C THR A 127 9.96 -7.71 13.69
N ALA A 128 9.54 -8.11 12.49
CA ALA A 128 9.18 -7.18 11.43
C ALA A 128 7.97 -6.31 11.81
N VAL A 129 6.93 -6.91 12.40
CA VAL A 129 5.76 -6.19 12.90
C VAL A 129 6.14 -5.19 14.00
N GLN A 130 7.02 -5.57 14.93
CA GLN A 130 7.51 -4.65 15.97
C GLN A 130 8.25 -3.45 15.36
N SER A 131 9.09 -3.67 14.35
CA SER A 131 9.74 -2.59 13.62
C SER A 131 8.75 -1.66 12.92
N LEU A 132 7.67 -2.19 12.33
CA LEU A 132 6.63 -1.39 11.69
C LEU A 132 5.80 -0.58 12.71
N ILE A 133 5.49 -1.16 13.88
CA ILE A 133 4.80 -0.45 14.98
C ILE A 133 5.62 0.74 15.49
N ALA A 134 6.95 0.61 15.48
CA ALA A 134 7.84 1.66 15.96
C ALA A 134 7.95 2.87 15.00
N ILE A 135 7.41 2.77 13.77
CA ILE A 135 7.40 3.89 12.82
C ILE A 135 6.48 5.00 13.38
N PRO A 136 6.97 6.24 13.52
CA PRO A 136 6.17 7.34 14.06
C PRO A 136 5.06 7.71 13.08
N SER A 137 3.91 8.12 13.63
CA SER A 137 2.87 8.75 12.83
C SER A 137 3.31 10.14 12.35
N LEU A 138 2.94 10.51 11.13
CA LEU A 138 3.23 11.84 10.56
C LEU A 138 2.37 12.98 11.15
N GLY A 139 1.48 12.65 12.09
CA GLY A 139 0.60 13.61 12.73
C GLY A 139 -0.27 12.97 13.81
N SER A 140 -1.16 13.78 14.40
CA SER A 140 -2.13 13.35 15.40
C SER A 140 -3.40 12.73 14.81
N THR A 141 -3.69 13.02 13.54
CA THR A 141 -4.85 12.52 12.81
C THR A 141 -4.64 11.06 12.43
N PRO A 142 -5.45 10.12 12.93
CA PRO A 142 -5.35 8.72 12.53
C PRO A 142 -5.84 8.53 11.09
N GLY A 143 -5.20 7.62 10.35
CA GLY A 143 -5.52 7.32 8.96
C GLY A 143 -4.29 7.10 8.09
N PRO A 144 -4.48 6.91 6.78
CA PRO A 144 -3.38 6.70 5.85
C PRO A 144 -2.56 7.98 5.63
N VAL A 145 -1.32 7.82 5.21
CA VAL A 145 -0.48 8.93 4.77
C VAL A 145 -1.11 9.58 3.54
N GLY A 146 -1.07 10.92 3.45
CA GLY A 146 -1.81 11.68 2.44
C GLY A 146 -3.26 11.98 2.82
N GLY A 147 -3.74 11.43 3.93
CA GLY A 147 -5.09 11.64 4.44
C GLY A 147 -6.13 10.76 3.74
N GLY A 148 -7.34 10.78 4.28
CA GLY A 148 -8.43 9.89 3.86
C GLY A 148 -9.17 9.34 5.07
N LEU A 149 -10.16 8.51 4.81
CA LEU A 149 -10.86 7.76 5.85
C LEU A 149 -9.98 6.59 6.29
N ILE A 150 -10.14 6.17 7.55
CA ILE A 150 -9.49 4.95 8.03
C ILE A 150 -10.18 3.77 7.35
N GLU A 151 -9.42 2.95 6.64
CA GLU A 151 -9.90 1.69 6.09
C GLU A 151 -9.54 0.54 7.04
N HIS A 152 -10.55 -0.13 7.58
CA HIS A 152 -10.36 -1.26 8.49
C HIS A 152 -11.63 -2.12 8.55
N LEU A 153 -11.48 -3.44 8.69
CA LEU A 153 -12.59 -4.40 8.85
C LEU A 153 -13.46 -4.17 10.10
N PHE A 154 -13.03 -3.28 10.98
CA PHE A 154 -13.80 -2.84 12.15
C PHE A 154 -15.03 -2.03 11.74
N PHE A 155 -14.95 -1.27 10.64
CA PHE A 155 -16.06 -0.47 10.16
C PHE A 155 -16.96 -1.30 9.21
N VAL A 156 -18.27 -1.06 9.27
CA VAL A 156 -19.29 -1.79 8.48
C VAL A 156 -18.97 -1.77 6.99
N GLU A 157 -18.68 -0.59 6.45
CA GLU A 157 -18.32 -0.39 5.04
C GLU A 157 -16.81 -0.53 4.79
N ARG A 158 -16.08 -1.14 5.74
CA ARG A 158 -14.61 -1.22 5.76
C ARG A 158 -13.87 0.11 5.73
N ALA A 159 -14.60 1.22 5.84
CA ALA A 159 -14.09 2.57 5.95
C ALA A 159 -14.81 3.31 7.08
N SER A 160 -14.09 4.16 7.79
CA SER A 160 -14.65 5.02 8.82
C SER A 160 -15.72 5.95 8.22
N PRO A 161 -16.86 6.19 8.89
CA PRO A 161 -17.88 7.11 8.39
C PRO A 161 -17.42 8.58 8.44
N ILE A 162 -16.41 8.88 9.27
CA ILE A 162 -15.88 10.22 9.47
C ILE A 162 -14.36 10.21 9.48
N ARG A 163 -13.77 11.38 9.25
CA ARG A 163 -12.38 11.64 9.58
C ARG A 163 -12.30 11.99 11.06
N TYR A 164 -11.33 11.41 11.77
CA TYR A 164 -11.03 11.79 13.14
C TYR A 164 -9.86 12.76 13.15
N GLU A 165 -9.91 13.78 13.98
CA GLU A 165 -8.85 14.77 14.10
C GLU A 165 -7.74 14.33 15.06
N SER A 166 -8.04 13.37 15.95
CA SER A 166 -7.09 12.83 16.91
C SER A 166 -7.30 11.35 17.21
N VAL A 167 -6.24 10.68 17.67
CA VAL A 167 -6.31 9.32 18.23
C VAL A 167 -7.32 9.24 19.37
N LYS A 168 -7.42 10.28 20.21
CA LYS A 168 -8.38 10.33 21.32
C LYS A 168 -9.82 10.26 20.82
N GLU A 169 -10.14 11.00 19.76
CA GLU A 169 -11.50 11.00 19.19
C GLU A 169 -11.88 9.63 18.63
N LEU A 170 -10.95 8.98 17.90
CA LEU A 170 -11.13 7.61 17.44
C LEU A 170 -11.35 6.66 18.63
N GLN A 171 -10.53 6.76 19.67
CA GLN A 171 -10.63 5.93 20.86
C GLN A 171 -11.95 6.15 21.60
N ASP A 172 -12.40 7.39 21.76
CA ASP A 172 -13.68 7.73 22.40
C ASP A 172 -14.86 7.16 21.60
N HIS A 173 -14.83 7.25 20.27
CA HIS A 173 -15.84 6.63 19.40
C HIS A 173 -15.86 5.11 19.61
N MET A 174 -14.70 4.45 19.50
CA MET A 174 -14.61 2.99 19.65
C MET A 174 -15.12 2.52 21.02
N ASN A 175 -14.73 3.21 22.08
CA ASN A 175 -15.17 2.90 23.44
C ASN A 175 -16.68 3.16 23.62
N GLY A 176 -17.22 4.21 23.01
CA GLY A 176 -18.65 4.50 23.01
C GLY A 176 -19.48 3.40 22.35
N VAL A 177 -19.05 2.91 21.18
CA VAL A 177 -19.69 1.78 20.49
C VAL A 177 -19.64 0.51 21.35
N GLY A 178 -18.48 0.20 21.95
CA GLY A 178 -18.33 -0.96 22.83
C GLY A 178 -19.23 -0.90 24.07
N ALA A 179 -19.38 0.28 24.68
CA ALA A 179 -20.26 0.48 25.84
C ALA A 179 -21.74 0.33 25.50
N LEU A 180 -22.17 0.80 24.31
CA LEU A 180 -23.54 0.63 23.82
C LEU A 180 -23.88 -0.83 23.51
N GLN A 181 -22.89 -1.61 23.04
CA GLN A 181 -23.09 -3.03 22.75
C GLN A 181 -23.22 -3.87 24.04
N MET A 182 -22.49 -3.52 25.10
CA MET A 182 -22.63 -4.18 26.41
C MET A 182 -23.94 -3.84 27.12
N SER A 183 -24.48 -2.62 26.96
CA SER A 183 -25.76 -2.25 27.56
C SER A 183 -26.96 -2.86 26.84
N LEU A 184 -26.86 -3.07 25.52
CA LEU A 184 -27.90 -3.76 24.74
C LEU A 184 -27.94 -5.28 24.98
N ALA A 185 -26.80 -5.89 25.32
CA ALA A 185 -26.71 -7.31 25.68
C ALA A 185 -27.14 -7.61 27.14
N ALA A 186 -27.39 -6.58 27.94
CA ALA A 186 -27.83 -6.69 29.33
C ALA A 186 -29.36 -6.46 29.51
N LEU A 187 -30.09 -6.28 28.41
CA LEU A 187 -31.56 -6.19 28.32
C LEU A 187 -32.13 -7.48 27.73
#